data_AF-A0A7W7LNK3-F1
#
_entry.id   AF-A0A7W7LNK3-F1
#
_cell.length_a   1.000
_cell.length_b   1.000
_cell.length_c   1.000
_cell.angle_alpha   90.00
_cell.angle_beta   90.00
_cell.angle_gamma   90.00
#
_symmetry.space_group_name_H-M   'P 1'
#
loop_
_entity.id
_entity.type
_entity.pdbx_description
1 polymer ?
#
loop_
_entity_poly.entity_id
_entity_poly.type
_entity_poly.pdbx_seq_one_letter_code
_entity_poly.pdbx_strand_id
1 'polypeptide(L)'
;MPYGMGAQVIVHAADALVHRGWLGVGADGRLTLTEQGHEGLASGKERMDRVRAELVGAITEGEYATAVSVLQHVIDNLALAITKA
;
A
#
# COMPACT_ATOMS: atom_id res chain seq x y z
N MET A 1 9.67 2.84 9.59
CA MET A 1 9.06 3.53 8.43
C MET A 1 7.83 2.74 8.00
N PRO A 2 6.62 3.32 8.04
CA PRO A 2 5.46 2.64 7.48
C PRO A 2 5.75 2.26 6.02
N TYR A 3 5.38 1.06 5.60
CA TYR A 3 5.56 0.49 4.24
C TYR A 3 7.00 0.20 3.78
N GLY A 4 8.01 0.27 4.66
CA GLY A 4 9.40 -0.05 4.27
C GLY A 4 10.03 0.91 3.25
N MET A 5 9.37 2.03 2.95
CA MET A 5 9.87 3.05 2.03
C MET A 5 10.74 4.08 2.76
N GLY A 6 11.80 4.54 2.08
CA GLY A 6 12.65 5.62 2.57
C GLY A 6 11.93 6.98 2.56
N ALA A 7 12.33 7.90 3.44
CA ALA A 7 11.67 9.19 3.61
C ALA A 7 11.62 10.02 2.31
N GLN A 8 12.69 10.00 1.52
CA GLN A 8 12.77 10.71 0.24
C GLN A 8 11.72 10.23 -0.78
N VAL A 9 11.42 8.93 -0.78
CA VAL A 9 10.39 8.35 -1.65
C VAL A 9 9.00 8.85 -1.25
N ILE A 10 8.73 8.93 0.07
CA ILE A 10 7.46 9.43 0.59
C ILE A 10 7.28 10.91 0.24
N VAL A 11 8.33 11.73 0.37
CA VAL A 11 8.30 13.15 0.01
C VAL A 11 8.02 13.34 -1.48
N HIS A 12 8.74 12.63 -2.36
CA HIS A 12 8.50 12.72 -3.80
C HIS A 12 7.09 12.28 -4.19
N ALA A 13 6.55 11.24 -3.54
CA ALA A 13 5.18 10.80 -3.77
C ALA A 13 4.16 11.87 -3.31
N ALA A 14 4.38 12.50 -2.16
CA ALA A 14 3.54 13.58 -1.66
C ALA A 14 3.56 14.79 -2.61
N ASP A 15 4.73 15.23 -3.06
CA ASP A 15 4.88 16.34 -4.01
C ASP A 15 4.13 16.07 -5.32
N ALA A 16 4.24 14.86 -5.85
CA ALA A 16 3.53 14.46 -7.06
C ALA A 16 2.00 14.50 -6.87
N LEU A 17 1.50 14.12 -5.69
CA LEU A 17 0.07 14.15 -5.38
C LEU A 17 -0.44 15.57 -5.13
N VAL A 18 0.37 16.45 -4.55
CA VAL A 18 0.06 17.89 -4.45
C VAL A 18 0.00 18.51 -5.85
N HIS A 19 0.98 18.23 -6.71
CA HIS A 19 1.01 18.75 -8.09
C HIS A 19 -0.20 18.29 -8.92
N ARG A 20 -0.70 17.07 -8.67
CA ARG A 20 -1.93 16.54 -9.29
C ARG A 20 -3.22 17.14 -8.73
N GLY A 21 -3.14 17.96 -7.69
CA GLY A 21 -4.30 18.50 -6.98
C GLY A 21 -4.99 17.51 -6.05
N TRP A 22 -4.39 16.34 -5.79
CA TRP A 22 -4.99 15.29 -4.95
C TRP A 22 -4.76 15.53 -3.46
N LEU A 23 -3.65 16.17 -3.11
CA LEU A 23 -3.36 16.59 -1.75
C LEU A 23 -3.36 18.12 -1.65
N GLY A 24 -3.98 18.63 -0.59
CA GLY A 24 -3.82 20.01 -0.13
C GLY A 24 -2.86 20.08 1.05
N VAL A 25 -2.16 21.21 1.18
CA VAL A 25 -1.33 21.52 2.35
C VAL A 25 -2.10 22.50 3.23
N GLY A 26 -2.46 22.07 4.45
CA GLY A 26 -3.09 22.91 5.45
C GLY A 26 -2.15 24.00 5.97
N ALA A 27 -2.71 25.01 6.65
CA ALA A 27 -1.93 26.09 7.25
C ALA A 27 -0.96 25.62 8.36
N ASP A 28 -1.21 24.44 8.92
CA ASP A 28 -0.36 23.73 9.88
C ASP A 28 0.69 22.82 9.22
N GLY A 29 0.78 22.84 7.89
CA GLY A 29 1.68 21.99 7.10
C GLY A 29 1.22 20.54 6.95
N ARG A 30 0.02 20.17 7.44
CA ARG A 30 -0.51 18.81 7.27
C ARG A 30 -1.08 18.60 5.88
N LEU A 31 -0.89 17.40 5.35
CA LEU A 31 -1.47 16.99 4.07
C LEU A 31 -2.88 16.40 4.28
N THR A 32 -3.84 16.83 3.47
CA THR A 32 -5.20 16.27 3.41
C THR A 32 -5.60 15.96 1.99
N LEU A 33 -6.50 15.00 1.79
CA LEU A 33 -7.09 14.76 0.48
C LEU A 33 -7.99 15.95 0.11
N THR A 34 -7.89 16.38 -1.13
CA THR A 34 -8.89 17.23 -1.77
C THR A 34 -10.07 16.37 -2.25
N GLU A 35 -11.13 17.01 -2.72
CA GLU A 35 -12.23 16.30 -3.41
C GLU A 35 -11.71 15.47 -4.61
N GLN A 36 -10.88 16.07 -5.46
CA GLN A 36 -10.21 15.38 -6.56
C GLN A 36 -9.32 14.23 -6.07
N GLY A 37 -8.68 14.40 -4.91
CA GLY A 37 -7.91 13.34 -4.26
C GLY A 37 -8.77 12.16 -3.82
N HIS A 38 -9.97 12.43 -3.30
CA HIS A 38 -10.94 11.39 -2.94
C HIS A 38 -11.39 10.60 -4.18
N GLU A 39 -11.71 11.28 -5.28
CA GLU A 39 -12.07 10.64 -6.56
C GLU A 39 -10.92 9.80 -7.13
N GLY A 40 -9.71 10.37 -7.13
CA GLY A 40 -8.50 9.70 -7.58
C GLY A 40 -8.18 8.45 -6.76
N LEU A 41 -8.33 8.52 -5.44
CA LEU A 41 -8.17 7.38 -4.55
C LEU A 41 -9.24 6.30 -4.79
N ALA A 42 -10.49 6.69 -5.02
CA ALA A 42 -11.58 5.76 -5.33
C ALA A 42 -11.31 5.01 -6.63
N SER A 43 -10.98 5.72 -7.71
CA SER A 43 -10.59 5.11 -9.00
C SER A 43 -9.36 4.21 -8.86
N GLY A 44 -8.39 4.60 -8.03
CA GLY A 44 -7.22 3.78 -7.72
C GLY A 44 -7.58 2.46 -7.02
N LYS A 45 -8.46 2.53 -6.02
CA LYS A 45 -8.98 1.36 -5.30
C LYS A 45 -9.72 0.41 -6.23
N GLU A 46 -10.65 0.92 -7.03
CA GLU A 46 -11.39 0.11 -8.00
C GLU A 46 -10.46 -0.62 -8.98
N ARG A 47 -9.40 0.04 -9.45
CA ARG A 47 -8.40 -0.59 -10.31
C ARG A 47 -7.65 -1.70 -9.56
N MET A 48 -7.25 -1.47 -8.32
CA MET A 48 -6.56 -2.47 -7.51
C MET A 48 -7.46 -3.66 -7.17
N ASP A 49 -8.75 -3.43 -6.94
CA ASP A 49 -9.71 -4.49 -6.67
C ASP A 49 -9.92 -5.38 -7.90
N ARG A 50 -9.96 -4.79 -9.11
CA ARG A 50 -9.98 -5.57 -10.37
C ARG A 50 -8.72 -6.42 -10.54
N VAL A 51 -7.54 -5.82 -10.35
CA VAL A 51 -6.28 -6.56 -10.44
C VAL A 51 -6.24 -7.69 -9.41
N ARG A 52 -6.71 -7.44 -8.18
CA ARG A 52 -6.81 -8.47 -7.14
C ARG A 52 -7.75 -9.59 -7.54
N ALA A 53 -8.92 -9.27 -8.10
CA ALA A 53 -9.89 -10.26 -8.55
C ALA A 53 -9.31 -11.13 -9.68
N GLU A 54 -8.58 -10.55 -10.62
CA GLU A 54 -7.89 -11.29 -11.68
C GLU A 54 -6.75 -12.16 -11.14
N LEU A 55 -5.95 -11.63 -10.21
CA LEU A 55 -4.82 -12.33 -9.62
C LEU A 55 -5.25 -13.53 -8.77
N VAL A 56 -6.29 -13.35 -7.96
CA VAL A 56 -6.81 -14.39 -7.05
C VAL A 56 -7.76 -15.33 -7.79
N GLY A 57 -8.47 -14.88 -8.81
CA GLY A 57 -9.24 -15.72 -9.72
C GLY A 57 -10.19 -16.68 -9.00
N ALA A 58 -10.01 -17.98 -9.22
CA ALA A 58 -10.81 -19.05 -8.62
C ALA A 58 -10.33 -19.51 -7.23
N ILE A 59 -9.31 -18.87 -6.66
CA ILE A 59 -8.80 -19.19 -5.32
C ILE A 59 -9.87 -18.80 -4.31
N THR A 60 -10.27 -19.76 -3.49
CA THR A 60 -11.20 -19.52 -2.38
C THR A 60 -10.55 -18.66 -1.30
N GLU A 61 -11.36 -17.97 -0.51
CA GLU A 61 -10.86 -17.18 0.63
C GLU A 61 -10.00 -18.03 1.59
N GLY A 62 -10.37 -19.30 1.81
CA GLY A 62 -9.61 -20.23 2.65
C GLY A 62 -8.26 -20.62 2.07
N GLU A 63 -8.17 -20.86 0.76
CA GLU A 63 -6.89 -21.14 0.08
C GLU A 63 -5.98 -19.91 0.09
N TYR A 64 -6.55 -18.72 -0.16
CA TYR A 64 -5.82 -17.46 -0.09
C TYR A 64 -5.29 -17.19 1.33
N ALA A 65 -6.13 -17.33 2.35
CA ALA A 65 -5.74 -17.18 3.75
C ALA A 65 -4.62 -18.15 4.12
N THR A 66 -4.75 -19.42 3.71
CA THR A 66 -3.71 -20.44 3.91
C THR A 66 -2.38 -20.02 3.27
N ALA A 67 -2.41 -19.57 2.02
CA ALA A 67 -1.22 -19.13 1.31
C ALA A 67 -0.54 -17.94 2.01
N VAL A 68 -1.32 -16.94 2.44
CA VAL A 68 -0.81 -15.78 3.20
C VAL A 68 -0.18 -16.21 4.52
N SER A 69 -0.82 -17.11 5.28
CA SER A 69 -0.26 -17.63 6.53
C SER A 69 1.06 -18.37 6.33
N VAL A 70 1.18 -19.19 5.28
CA VAL A 70 2.43 -19.88 4.96
C VAL A 70 3.54 -18.87 4.61
N LEU A 71 3.25 -17.88 3.76
CA LEU A 71 4.22 -16.84 3.41
C LEU A 71 4.68 -16.05 4.64
N GLN A 72 3.77 -15.71 5.55
CA GLN A 72 4.12 -15.03 6.80
C GLN A 72 5.07 -15.87 7.65
N HIS A 73 4.78 -17.17 7.84
CA HIS A 73 5.69 -18.06 8.56
C HIS A 73 7.06 -18.19 7.92
N VAL A 74 7.16 -18.20 6.59
CA VAL A 74 8.45 -18.21 5.88
C VAL A 74 9.24 -16.93 6.15
N ILE A 75 8.58 -15.77 6.15
CA ILE A 75 9.21 -14.48 6.49
C ILE A 75 9.72 -14.49 7.93
N ASP A 76 8.92 -14.97 8.87
CA ASP A 76 9.28 -15.02 10.28
C ASP A 76 10.49 -15.95 10.51
N ASN A 77 10.50 -17.12 9.86
CA ASN A 77 11.63 -18.06 9.90
C ASN A 77 12.91 -17.44 9.34
N LEU A 78 12.80 -16.70 8.23
CA LEU A 78 13.95 -16.00 7.63
C LEU A 78 14.52 -14.94 8.58
N ALA A 79 13.65 -14.13 9.20
CA ALA A 79 14.07 -13.11 10.17
C ALA A 79 14.81 -13.73 11.37
N LEU A 80 14.31 -14.86 11.88
CA LEU A 80 14.96 -15.61 12.96
C LEU A 80 16.33 -16.17 12.54
N ALA A 81 16.44 -16.70 11.32
CA ALA A 81 17.69 -17.24 10.80
C ALA A 81 18.76 -16.16 10.65
N ILE A 82 18.39 -14.99 10.12
CA ILE A 82 19.30 -13.83 9.98
C ILE A 82 19.76 -13.30 11.34
N THR A 83 18.91 -13.36 12.38
CA THR A 83 19.26 -12.86 13.72
C THR A 83 20.15 -13.84 14.50
N LYS A 84 20.18 -15.12 14.13
CA LYS A 84 20.99 -16.16 14.78
C LYS A 84 22.39 -16.33 14.17
N ALA A 85 22.62 -15.79 12.98
CA ALA A 85 23.89 -15.83 12.27
C ALA A 85 24.75 -14.59 12.61
#